data_AF-A0A1E7DR11-F1
#
_entry.id   AF-A0A1E7DR11-F1
#
_cell.length_a   1.000
_cell.length_b   1.000
_cell.length_c   1.000
_cell.angle_alpha   90.00
_cell.angle_beta   90.00
_cell.angle_gamma   90.00
#
_symmetry.space_group_name_H-M   'P 1'
#
loop_
_entity.id
_entity.type
_entity.pdbx_description
1 polymer ?
#
loop_
_entity_poly.entity_id
_entity_poly.type
_entity_poly.pdbx_seq_one_letter_code
_entity_poly.pdbx_strand_id
1 'polypeptide(L)' 'MLGANHENEILGKRIQEIFVIEEVDRLQDCLERLLNGESLPFCEYRIKMLNGRVIDVESNTVNITFPIRKECWGFCF' A
#
# COMPACT_ATOMS: atom_id res chain seq x y z
N MET A 1 -14.05 1.87 -2.39
CA MET A 1 -13.73 1.89 -0.96
C MET A 1 -13.13 3.21 -0.47
N LEU A 2 -12.35 3.97 -1.25
CA LEU A 2 -11.77 5.28 -0.83
C LEU A 2 -12.58 6.53 -1.23
N GLY A 3 -13.76 6.34 -1.83
CA GLY A 3 -14.53 7.43 -2.43
C GLY A 3 -14.09 7.83 -3.85
N ALA A 4 -13.24 7.02 -4.51
CA ALA A 4 -12.88 7.21 -5.91
C ALA A 4 -14.02 6.78 -6.84
N ASN A 5 -14.22 7.55 -7.91
CA ASN A 5 -15.13 7.23 -9.00
C ASN A 5 -14.41 6.54 -10.16
N HIS A 6 -13.09 6.78 -10.30
CA HIS A 6 -12.22 6.20 -11.31
C HIS A 6 -10.90 5.73 -10.70
N GLU A 7 -10.34 4.61 -11.18
CA GLU A 7 -9.12 4.00 -10.65
C GLU A 7 -7.89 4.93 -10.70
N ASN A 8 -7.76 5.72 -11.77
CA ASN A 8 -6.74 6.75 -11.96
C ASN A 8 -6.67 7.81 -10.83
N GLU A 9 -7.71 7.94 -10.01
CA GLU A 9 -7.66 8.81 -8.82
C GLU A 9 -6.77 8.22 -7.71
N ILE A 10 -6.54 6.90 -7.74
CA ILE A 10 -5.78 6.13 -6.74
C ILE A 10 -4.48 5.59 -7.35
N LEU A 11 -4.50 5.10 -8.59
CA LEU A 11 -3.34 4.48 -9.23
C LEU A 11 -2.20 5.50 -9.40
N GLY A 12 -0.98 5.10 -9.04
CA GLY A 12 0.22 5.95 -9.09
C GLY A 12 0.41 6.86 -7.87
N LYS A 13 -0.58 6.96 -6.99
CA LYS A 13 -0.44 7.63 -5.69
C LYS A 13 0.43 6.81 -4.74
N ARG A 14 1.19 7.47 -3.87
CA ARG A 14 1.85 6.77 -2.77
C ARG A 14 0.81 6.36 -1.75
N ILE A 15 0.91 5.13 -1.25
CA ILE A 15 -0.02 4.63 -0.22
C ILE A 15 -0.02 5.51 1.03
N GLN A 16 1.12 6.10 1.39
CA GLN A 16 1.29 7.05 2.50
C GLN A 16 0.39 8.31 2.38
N GLU A 17 0.00 8.70 1.16
CA GLU A 17 -0.90 9.85 0.95
C GLU A 17 -2.35 9.56 1.42
N ILE A 18 -2.67 8.29 1.62
CA ILE A 18 -4.01 7.81 2.00
C ILE A 18 -4.10 7.60 3.52
N PHE A 19 -2.99 7.38 4.21
CA PHE A 19 -2.97 7.20 5.66
C PHE A 19 -2.99 8.54 6.38
N VAL A 20 -3.57 8.59 7.58
CA VAL A 20 -3.37 9.75 8.47
C VAL A 20 -1.92 9.76 8.96
N ILE A 21 -1.37 10.94 9.22
CA ILE A 21 0.08 11.11 9.46
C ILE A 21 0.57 10.30 10.66
N GLU A 22 -0.29 10.09 11.66
CA GLU A 22 -0.01 9.33 12.87
C GLU A 22 0.15 7.82 12.60
N GLU A 23 -0.36 7.31 11.49
CA GLU A 23 -0.28 5.89 11.12
C GLU A 23 0.91 5.59 10.21
N VAL A 24 1.64 6.60 9.73
CA VAL A 24 2.73 6.42 8.75
C VAL A 24 3.89 5.61 9.33
N ASP A 25 4.30 5.91 10.56
CA ASP A 25 5.39 5.17 11.22
C ASP A 25 5.02 3.70 11.47
N ARG A 26 3.76 3.46 11.85
CA ARG A 26 3.23 2.10 12.05
C ARG A 26 3.15 1.32 10.74
N LEU A 27 2.73 1.98 9.67
CA LEU A 27 2.73 1.41 8.33
C LEU A 27 4.16 1.06 7.89
N GLN A 28 5.14 1.92 8.17
CA GLN A 28 6.53 1.66 7.82
C GLN A 28 7.10 0.44 8.55
N ASP A 29 6.87 0.31 9.86
CA ASP A 29 7.27 -0.89 10.64
C ASP A 29 6.64 -2.17 10.05
N CYS A 30 5.35 -2.12 9.72
CA CYS A 30 4.65 -3.25 9.09
C CYS A 30 5.29 -3.63 7.75
N LEU A 31 5.61 -2.65 6.90
CA LEU A 31 6.25 -2.91 5.61
C LEU A 31 7.66 -3.48 5.77
N GLU A 32 8.45 -2.97 6.72
CA GLU A 32 9.80 -3.49 7.00
C GLU A 32 9.76 -4.96 7.45
N ARG A 33 8.81 -5.31 8.33
CA ARG A 33 8.59 -6.70 8.78
C ARG A 33 8.16 -7.62 7.64
N LEU A 34 7.24 -7.17 6.77
CA LEU A 34 6.84 -7.92 5.57
C LEU A 34 7.99 -8.15 4.59
N LEU A 35 8.87 -7.16 4.43
CA LEU A 35 10.05 -7.28 3.57
C LEU A 35 11.07 -8.27 4.14
N ASN A 36 11.14 -8.39 5.47
CA ASN A 36 11.96 -9.39 6.16
C ASN A 36 11.32 -10.79 6.18
N GLY A 37 10.16 -10.98 5.55
CA GLY A 37 9.47 -12.27 5.45
C GLY A 37 8.64 -12.63 6.67
N GLU A 38 8.40 -11.69 7.58
CA GLU A 38 7.49 -11.90 8.70
C GLU A 38 6.03 -11.92 8.25
N SER A 39 5.22 -12.74 8.92
CA SER A 39 3.77 -12.65 8.82
C SER A 39 3.27 -11.52 9.71
N LEU A 40 2.43 -10.65 9.18
CA LEU A 40 1.76 -9.64 9.97
C LEU A 40 0.40 -10.13 10.48
N PRO A 41 0.04 -9.83 11.73
CA PRO A 41 -1.35 -9.93 12.17
C PRO A 41 -2.21 -8.90 11.43
N PHE A 42 -3.54 -9.04 11.54
CA PHE A 42 -4.46 -7.99 11.09
C PHE A 42 -4.08 -6.66 11.73
N CYS A 43 -4.02 -5.61 10.92
CA CYS A 43 -3.66 -4.29 11.36
C CYS A 43 -4.82 -3.33 11.12
N GLU A 44 -5.24 -2.66 12.18
CA GLU A 44 -6.22 -1.59 12.17
C GLU A 44 -5.51 -0.25 11.98
N TYR A 45 -6.01 0.56 11.05
CA TYR A 45 -5.47 1.87 10.69
C TYR A 45 -6.59 2.87 10.47
N ARG A 46 -6.23 4.15 10.58
CA ARG A 46 -7.07 5.26 10.12
C ARG A 46 -6.58 5.76 8.77
N ILE A 47 -7.49 5.88 7.82
CA ILE A 47 -7.19 6.38 6.48
C ILE A 47 -8.07 7.57 6.12
N LYS A 48 -7.52 8.47 5.31
CA LYS A 48 -8.20 9.63 4.74
C LYS A 48 -8.80 9.25 3.38
N MET A 49 -10.12 9.29 3.31
CA MET A 49 -10.88 9.17 2.07
C MET A 49 -10.66 10.38 1.16
N LEU A 50 -10.92 10.24 -0.14
CA LEU A 50 -10.77 11.33 -1.12
C LEU A 50 -11.68 12.54 -0.84
N ASN A 51 -12.81 12.33 -0.17
CA ASN A 51 -13.70 13.40 0.27
C ASN A 51 -13.25 14.07 1.59
N GLY A 52 -12.07 13.72 2.12
CA GLY A 52 -11.49 14.27 3.32
C GLY A 52 -11.95 13.63 4.63
N ARG A 53 -12.91 12.69 4.61
CA ARG A 53 -13.33 11.95 5.82
C ARG A 53 -12.25 10.97 6.24
N VAL A 54 -12.11 10.77 7.54
CA VAL A 54 -11.26 9.72 8.11
C VAL A 54 -12.14 8.53 8.49
N ILE A 55 -11.68 7.32 8.15
CA ILE A 55 -12.36 6.07 8.50
C ILE A 55 -11.36 5.07 9.09
N ASP A 56 -11.85 4.22 9.97
CA ASP A 56 -11.12 3.05 10.48
C ASP A 56 -11.20 1.91 9.47
N VAL A 57 -10.07 1.25 9.23
CA VAL A 57 -9.96 0.09 8.34
C VAL A 57 -9.13 -0.99 8.99
N GLU A 58 -9.55 -2.25 8.81
CA GLU A 58 -8.72 -3.41 9.09
C GLU A 58 -8.11 -3.90 7.76
N SER A 59 -6.84 -4.29 7.78
CA SER A 59 -6.19 -4.89 6.62
C SER A 59 -5.35 -6.11 6.98
N ASN A 60 -5.29 -7.04 6.03
CA ASN A 60 -4.36 -8.16 6.02
C ASN A 60 -3.44 -7.97 4.82
N THR A 61 -2.14 -8.05 5.06
CA THR A 61 -1.12 -7.82 4.03
C THR A 61 -0.18 -9.01 3.96
N VAL A 62 0.07 -9.46 2.74
CA VAL A 62 0.99 -10.55 2.43
C VAL A 62 2.00 -10.08 1.39
N ASN A 63 3.24 -10.55 1.51
CA ASN A 63 4.27 -10.29 0.52
C ASN A 63 4.11 -11.27 -0.65
N ILE A 64 3.98 -10.74 -1.87
CA ILE A 64 3.86 -11.54 -3.10
C ILE A 64 5.15 -11.37 -3.91
N THR A 65 5.95 -12.44 -3.96
CA THR A 65 7.18 -12.48 -4.76
C THR A 65 6.85 -12.85 -6.20
N PHE A 66 6.98 -11.89 -7.13
CA PHE A 66 6.92 -12.19 -8.56
C PHE A 66 8.32 -12.55 -9.08
N PRO A 67 8.48 -13.68 -9.81
CA PRO A 67 9.69 -13.90 -10.57
C PRO A 67 9.76 -12.88 -11.70
N ILE A 68 10.65 -11.90 -11.60
CA ILE A 68 10.94 -10.99 -12.71
C ILE A 68 11.52 -11.84 -13.85
N ARG A 69 10.71 -12.12 -14.88
CA ARG A 69 11.25 -12.71 -16.12
C ARG A 69 12.21 -11.69 -16.74
N LYS A 70 13.52 -11.98 -16.68
CA LYS A 70 14.60 -11.16 -17.26
C LYS A 70 14.61 -11.10 -18.79
N GLU A 71 13.55 -11.52 -19.47
CA GLU A 71 13.52 -11.71 -20.93
C GLU A 71 12.53 -10.78 -21.63
N CYS A 72 12.54 -9.47 -21.35
CA CYS A 72 11.71 -8.50 -22.09
C CYS A 72 12.34 -7.10 -22.13
N TRP A 73 13.66 -6.97 -22.31
CA TRP A 73 14.25 -5.69 -22.71
C TRP A 73 15.38 -5.93 -23.73
N GLY A 74 14.96 -6.42 -24.90
CA GLY A 74 15.77 -6.34 -26.12
C GLY A 74 15.48 -5.01 -26.83
N PHE A 75 16.10 -3.93 -26.37
CA PHE A 75 16.34 -2.73 -27.19
C PHE A 75 17.69 -2.16 -26.75
N CYS A 76 18.75 -2.62 -27.41
CA CYS A 76 20.00 -1.88 -27.49
C CYS A 76 19.75 -0.63 -28.36
N PHE A 77 20.15 0.53 -27.86
CA PHE A 77 20.54 1.68 -28.67
C PHE A 77 22.06 1.78 -28.66
#